data_AF-A0A821IUT8-F1
#
_entry.id   AF-A0A821IUT8-F1
#
_cell.length_a   1.000
_cell.length_b   1.000
_cell.length_c   1.000
_cell.angle_alpha   90.00
_cell.angle_beta   90.00
_cell.angle_gamma   90.00
#
_symmetry.space_group_name_H-M   'P 1'
#
loop_
_entity.id
_entity.type
_entity.pdbx_description
1 polymer ?
#
loop_
_entity_poly.entity_id
_entity_poly.type
_entity_poly.pdbx_seq_one_letter_code
_entity_poly.pdbx_strand_id
1 'polypeptide(L)'
;MELETFAPHSKIFDISSESNDACGRNAVRSRDPKTNAVVCTCKTGYTNTGTGSNIVCTGMMVSHGIKKIRPHPYISDSCTVRNGACDRNAVCSHDAKTNAVVCTCKTGYTNTGSGSNMVCRDSCAVNNGGCDANAVCSHDAKTNAVVCTCKTGYTNTGSGSNVVCTGMAI
;
A
#
# COMPACT_ATOMS: atom_id res chain seq x y z
N MET A 1 -43.95 -22.65 -23.78
CA MET A 1 -43.78 -21.59 -22.76
C MET A 1 -42.33 -21.19 -22.80
N GLU A 2 -42.06 -20.07 -23.44
CA GLU A 2 -40.75 -19.59 -23.87
C GLU A 2 -39.85 -19.30 -22.66
N LEU A 3 -38.63 -19.84 -22.68
CA LEU A 3 -37.56 -19.46 -21.77
C LEU A 3 -36.94 -18.19 -22.33
N GLU A 4 -37.13 -17.07 -21.62
CA GLU A 4 -36.58 -15.78 -22.02
C GLU A 4 -35.06 -15.87 -22.23
N THR A 5 -34.66 -15.33 -23.37
CA THR A 5 -33.30 -15.19 -23.86
C THR A 5 -32.48 -14.32 -22.91
N PHE A 6 -31.79 -14.95 -21.97
CA PHE A 6 -30.68 -14.31 -21.28
C PHE A 6 -29.61 -13.91 -22.30
N ALA A 7 -29.14 -12.66 -22.23
CA ALA A 7 -28.03 -12.15 -23.04
C ALA A 7 -26.83 -13.13 -23.02
N PRO A 8 -26.01 -13.21 -24.10
CA PRO A 8 -25.03 -14.29 -24.35
C PRO A 8 -23.86 -14.46 -23.35
N HIS A 9 -23.95 -13.87 -22.15
CA HIS A 9 -22.88 -13.75 -21.16
C HIS A 9 -23.28 -14.19 -19.74
N SER A 10 -24.29 -15.06 -19.57
CA SER A 10 -24.70 -15.53 -18.24
C SER A 10 -24.60 -17.05 -18.09
N LYS A 11 -23.89 -17.50 -17.04
CA LYS A 11 -23.90 -18.88 -16.53
C LYS A 11 -24.18 -18.85 -15.03
N ILE A 12 -25.03 -19.76 -14.59
CA ILE A 12 -25.45 -19.96 -13.19
C ILE A 12 -24.52 -21.01 -12.57
N PHE A 13 -23.98 -20.75 -11.37
CA PHE A 13 -23.36 -21.79 -10.56
C PHE A 13 -23.71 -21.60 -9.07
N ASP A 14 -24.13 -22.71 -8.48
CA ASP A 14 -24.37 -22.94 -7.05
C ASP A 14 -23.03 -22.99 -6.30
N ILE A 15 -22.77 -22.05 -5.39
CA ILE A 15 -21.69 -22.21 -4.41
C ILE A 15 -22.32 -22.30 -3.02
N SER A 16 -22.53 -23.54 -2.58
CA SER A 16 -22.73 -23.89 -1.18
C SER A 16 -21.37 -23.88 -0.46
N SER A 17 -20.89 -22.73 0.01
CA SER A 17 -19.97 -22.68 1.17
C SER A 17 -19.80 -21.25 1.69
N GLU A 18 -19.87 -21.16 3.01
CA GLU A 18 -20.08 -19.96 3.81
C GLU A 18 -18.79 -19.16 4.04
N SER A 19 -18.43 -18.28 3.11
CA SER A 19 -17.51 -17.18 3.42
C SER A 19 -18.06 -15.87 2.85
N ASN A 20 -18.01 -14.80 3.65
CA ASN A 20 -18.59 -13.50 3.31
C ASN A 20 -17.92 -12.79 2.10
N ASP A 21 -16.99 -13.46 1.40
CA ASP A 21 -16.22 -12.99 0.23
C ASP A 21 -16.43 -13.86 -1.04
N ALA A 22 -17.52 -14.63 -1.13
CA ALA A 22 -17.68 -15.70 -2.15
C ALA A 22 -17.65 -15.27 -3.64
N CYS A 23 -17.91 -14.00 -3.98
CA CYS A 23 -17.83 -13.51 -5.36
C CYS A 23 -16.55 -12.69 -5.56
N GLY A 24 -15.66 -13.16 -6.43
CA GLY A 24 -14.39 -12.48 -6.75
C GLY A 24 -14.55 -11.07 -7.37
N ARG A 25 -13.42 -10.40 -7.62
CA ARG A 25 -13.40 -9.04 -8.24
C ARG A 25 -14.18 -9.03 -9.57
N ASN A 26 -14.92 -7.94 -9.81
CA ASN A 26 -15.75 -7.70 -10.99
C ASN A 26 -16.95 -8.66 -11.17
N ALA A 27 -17.38 -9.34 -10.11
CA ALA A 27 -18.65 -10.05 -10.04
C ALA A 27 -19.71 -9.29 -9.21
N VAL A 28 -20.98 -9.59 -9.44
CA VAL A 28 -22.14 -9.17 -8.65
C VAL A 28 -22.75 -10.41 -8.00
N ARG A 29 -23.09 -10.28 -6.71
CA ARG A 29 -23.75 -11.33 -5.95
C ARG A 29 -25.27 -11.18 -6.03
N SER A 30 -25.97 -12.25 -6.35
CA SER A 30 -27.43 -12.36 -6.25
C SER A 30 -27.83 -13.68 -5.58
N ARG A 31 -29.14 -13.88 -5.39
CA ARG A 31 -29.70 -15.14 -4.89
C ARG A 31 -30.67 -15.72 -5.92
N ASP A 32 -30.63 -17.04 -6.10
CA ASP A 32 -31.62 -17.75 -6.91
C ASP A 32 -32.99 -17.73 -6.20
N PRO A 33 -34.06 -17.25 -6.85
CA PRO A 33 -35.37 -17.12 -6.22
C PRO A 33 -36.10 -18.46 -5.96
N LYS A 34 -35.64 -19.57 -6.54
CA LYS A 34 -36.24 -20.91 -6.38
C LYS A 34 -35.47 -21.77 -5.37
N THR A 35 -34.14 -21.69 -5.37
CA THR A 35 -33.29 -22.54 -4.51
C THR A 35 -32.62 -21.78 -3.37
N ASN A 36 -32.72 -20.44 -3.34
CA ASN A 36 -32.02 -19.54 -2.41
C ASN A 36 -30.48 -19.65 -2.47
N ALA A 37 -29.95 -20.25 -3.53
CA ALA A 37 -28.52 -20.36 -3.79
C ALA A 37 -27.85 -19.01 -4.02
N VAL A 38 -26.58 -18.86 -3.63
CA VAL A 38 -25.79 -17.67 -3.97
C VAL A 38 -25.29 -17.80 -5.41
N VAL A 39 -25.58 -16.79 -6.23
CA VAL A 39 -25.17 -16.71 -7.64
C VAL A 39 -24.20 -15.54 -7.81
N CYS A 40 -23.04 -15.80 -8.42
CA CYS A 40 -22.08 -14.77 -8.80
C CYS A 40 -22.09 -14.56 -10.32
N THR A 41 -22.35 -13.33 -10.77
CA THR A 41 -22.42 -12.99 -12.20
C THR A 41 -21.37 -11.93 -12.52
N CYS A 42 -20.57 -12.13 -13.57
CA CYS A 42 -19.61 -11.11 -14.00
C CYS A 42 -20.33 -9.82 -14.43
N LYS A 43 -19.78 -8.67 -14.03
CA LYS A 43 -20.27 -7.35 -14.45
C LYS A 43 -20.19 -7.22 -15.98
N THR A 44 -21.03 -6.37 -16.55
CA THR A 44 -21.04 -6.06 -17.99
C THR A 44 -19.63 -5.75 -18.49
N GLY A 45 -19.23 -6.39 -19.60
CA GLY A 45 -17.88 -6.27 -20.18
C GLY A 45 -16.87 -7.31 -19.69
N TYR A 46 -17.24 -8.17 -18.72
CA TYR A 46 -16.40 -9.25 -18.20
C TYR A 46 -17.00 -10.63 -18.52
N THR A 47 -16.14 -11.60 -18.81
CA THR A 47 -16.41 -13.00 -19.09
C THR A 47 -15.83 -13.87 -17.97
N ASN A 48 -16.52 -14.97 -17.65
CA ASN A 48 -16.01 -15.93 -16.67
C ASN A 48 -14.97 -16.86 -17.33
N THR A 49 -13.75 -16.88 -16.81
CA THR A 49 -12.65 -17.78 -17.21
C THR A 49 -12.25 -18.75 -16.10
N GLY A 50 -12.96 -18.76 -14.99
CA GLY A 50 -12.72 -19.67 -13.88
C GLY A 50 -13.14 -21.11 -14.23
N THR A 51 -12.55 -22.07 -13.52
CA THR A 51 -12.89 -23.49 -13.61
C THR A 51 -13.38 -24.01 -12.25
N GLY A 52 -14.30 -24.97 -12.27
CA GLY A 52 -14.90 -25.53 -11.05
C GLY A 52 -15.73 -24.50 -10.27
N SER A 53 -15.57 -24.46 -8.95
CA SER A 53 -16.34 -23.58 -8.05
C SER A 53 -15.78 -22.15 -7.92
N ASN A 54 -14.74 -21.80 -8.69
CA ASN A 54 -14.10 -20.49 -8.63
C ASN A 54 -14.54 -19.61 -9.80
N ILE A 55 -15.09 -18.43 -9.51
CA ILE A 55 -15.41 -17.40 -10.52
C ILE A 55 -14.21 -16.48 -10.77
N VAL A 56 -13.81 -16.33 -12.04
CA VAL A 56 -12.76 -15.40 -12.46
C VAL A 56 -13.31 -14.54 -13.61
N CYS A 57 -13.59 -13.26 -13.34
CA CYS A 57 -14.17 -12.35 -14.34
C CYS A 57 -13.08 -11.55 -15.07
N THR A 58 -12.84 -11.86 -16.34
CA THR A 58 -11.85 -11.19 -17.22
C THR A 58 -12.52 -10.40 -18.33
N GLY A 59 -12.02 -9.23 -18.72
CA GLY A 59 -12.67 -8.39 -19.74
C GLY A 59 -12.53 -8.91 -21.18
N MET A 60 -13.55 -8.69 -22.03
CA MET A 60 -13.45 -8.84 -23.50
C MET A 60 -13.44 -7.44 -24.14
N MET A 61 -12.46 -7.16 -25.01
CA MET A 61 -12.28 -5.85 -25.63
C MET A 61 -13.40 -5.56 -26.64
N VAL A 62 -14.33 -4.64 -26.34
CA VAL A 62 -15.26 -4.11 -27.35
C VAL A 62 -14.61 -2.95 -28.11
N SER A 63 -14.50 -3.16 -29.42
CA SER A 63 -13.85 -2.30 -30.40
C SER A 63 -14.70 -1.08 -30.76
N HIS A 64 -14.61 0.01 -30.00
CA HIS A 64 -14.91 1.37 -30.49
C HIS A 64 -13.85 2.35 -29.97
N GLY A 65 -12.97 2.83 -30.87
CA GLY A 65 -12.09 3.98 -30.61
C GLY A 65 -10.77 3.69 -29.90
N ILE A 66 -9.91 2.89 -30.54
CA ILE A 66 -8.56 2.53 -30.09
C ILE A 66 -7.59 3.74 -30.02
N LYS A 67 -7.44 4.36 -28.85
CA LYS A 67 -6.08 4.72 -28.41
C LYS A 67 -5.36 3.38 -28.18
N LYS A 68 -4.36 3.07 -28.99
CA LYS A 68 -3.50 1.87 -28.91
C LYS A 68 -3.41 1.33 -27.47
N ILE A 69 -4.17 0.28 -27.17
CA ILE A 69 -3.94 -0.50 -25.96
C ILE A 69 -2.72 -1.36 -26.30
N ARG A 70 -1.53 -0.81 -26.00
CA ARG A 70 -0.37 -1.66 -25.67
C ARG A 70 -0.88 -2.74 -24.70
N PRO A 71 -0.44 -4.00 -24.78
CA PRO A 71 -0.87 -5.02 -23.81
C PRO A 71 -0.63 -4.41 -22.43
N HIS A 72 -1.69 -4.00 -21.71
CA HIS A 72 -1.48 -3.14 -20.55
C HIS A 72 -1.39 -4.04 -19.33
N PRO A 73 -0.18 -4.20 -18.74
CA PRO A 73 -0.04 -4.86 -17.47
C PRO A 73 -0.65 -3.91 -16.45
N TYR A 74 -1.94 -4.04 -16.11
CA TYR A 74 -2.48 -3.30 -14.98
C TYR A 74 -2.09 -4.03 -13.68
N ILE A 75 -0.78 -4.16 -13.48
CA ILE A 75 -0.22 -4.10 -12.14
C ILE A 75 -0.47 -2.67 -11.68
N SER A 76 -1.54 -2.44 -10.94
CA SER A 76 -1.67 -1.20 -10.19
C SER A 76 -0.40 -1.08 -9.38
N ASP A 77 0.37 -0.01 -9.57
CA ASP A 77 1.57 0.26 -8.77
C ASP A 77 1.14 0.17 -7.30
N SER A 78 1.67 -0.82 -6.57
CA SER A 78 1.26 -1.07 -5.19
C SER A 78 1.55 0.13 -4.29
N CYS A 79 2.51 0.98 -4.62
CA CYS A 79 2.76 2.23 -3.90
C CYS A 79 1.64 3.25 -4.07
N THR A 80 0.90 3.20 -5.18
CA THR A 80 -0.28 4.07 -5.38
C THR A 80 -1.51 3.61 -4.59
N VAL A 81 -1.51 2.37 -4.09
CA VAL A 81 -2.62 1.79 -3.31
C VAL A 81 -2.20 1.69 -1.85
N ARG A 82 -2.80 2.54 -0.99
CA ARG A 82 -2.54 2.54 0.46
C ARG A 82 -1.05 2.59 0.82
N ASN A 83 -0.27 3.36 0.03
CA ASN A 83 1.19 3.52 0.15
C ASN A 83 1.96 2.19 0.19
N GLY A 84 1.53 1.16 -0.55
CA GLY A 84 2.17 -0.16 -0.51
C GLY A 84 2.14 -0.85 0.85
N ALA A 85 1.19 -0.46 1.72
CA ALA A 85 1.14 -0.84 3.13
C ALA A 85 2.32 -0.32 3.98
N CYS A 86 3.12 0.62 3.49
CA CYS A 86 4.12 1.32 4.27
C CYS A 86 3.48 2.24 5.33
N ASP A 87 4.25 2.56 6.38
CA ASP A 87 3.88 3.57 7.36
C ASP A 87 3.57 4.93 6.69
N ARG A 88 2.69 5.75 7.28
CA ARG A 88 2.34 7.08 6.76
C ARG A 88 3.53 8.04 6.64
N ASN A 89 4.54 7.85 7.49
CA ASN A 89 5.79 8.60 7.50
C ASN A 89 6.90 7.90 6.71
N ALA A 90 6.56 6.91 5.89
CA ALA A 90 7.46 6.26 4.95
C ALA A 90 7.15 6.64 3.49
N VAL A 91 8.16 6.51 2.65
CA VAL A 91 8.06 6.53 1.19
C VAL A 91 8.01 5.09 0.71
N CYS A 92 7.05 4.80 -0.17
CA CYS A 92 6.98 3.53 -0.88
C CYS A 92 7.78 3.60 -2.18
N SER A 93 8.55 2.56 -2.48
CA SER A 93 9.25 2.36 -3.74
C SER A 93 9.26 0.87 -4.11
N HIS A 94 9.89 0.56 -5.24
CA HIS A 94 10.07 -0.81 -5.71
C HIS A 94 11.55 -1.15 -5.79
N ASP A 95 11.92 -2.35 -5.32
CA ASP A 95 13.25 -2.91 -5.54
C ASP A 95 13.50 -3.11 -7.04
N ALA A 96 14.63 -2.61 -7.54
CA ALA A 96 14.90 -2.57 -8.98
C ALA A 96 15.07 -3.96 -9.63
N LYS A 97 15.35 -5.01 -8.85
CA LYS A 97 15.60 -6.38 -9.36
C LYS A 97 14.38 -7.27 -9.24
N THR A 98 13.69 -7.19 -8.11
CA THR A 98 12.58 -8.08 -7.75
C THR A 98 11.22 -7.43 -7.93
N ASN A 99 11.18 -6.10 -8.12
CA ASN A 99 9.97 -5.30 -8.13
C ASN A 99 9.14 -5.39 -6.83
N ALA A 100 9.72 -5.92 -5.74
CA ALA A 100 9.09 -6.00 -4.44
C ALA A 100 8.90 -4.60 -3.84
N VAL A 101 7.83 -4.40 -3.07
CA VAL A 101 7.60 -3.15 -2.34
C VAL A 101 8.69 -2.95 -1.31
N VAL A 102 9.27 -1.75 -1.30
CA VAL A 102 10.25 -1.30 -0.33
C VAL A 102 9.69 -0.06 0.36
N CYS A 103 9.73 -0.06 1.69
CA CYS A 103 9.33 1.07 2.52
C CYS A 103 10.58 1.68 3.16
N THR A 104 10.72 3.01 3.05
CA THR A 104 11.83 3.75 3.66
C THR A 104 11.29 4.93 4.44
N CYS A 105 11.75 5.16 5.68
CA CYS A 105 11.26 6.29 6.46
C CYS A 105 11.63 7.60 5.78
N LYS A 106 10.72 8.57 5.79
CA LYS A 106 11.00 9.93 5.32
C LYS A 106 12.13 10.54 6.16
N THR A 107 12.83 11.53 5.60
CA THR A 107 13.84 12.31 6.33
C THR A 107 13.26 12.84 7.64
N GLY A 108 14.01 12.69 8.74
CA GLY A 108 13.57 13.05 10.09
C GLY A 108 12.74 11.97 10.81
N TYR A 109 12.61 10.78 10.22
CA TYR A 109 11.97 9.64 10.87
C TYR A 109 12.90 8.43 10.94
N THR A 110 12.84 7.72 12.06
CA THR A 110 13.61 6.50 12.35
C THR A 110 12.68 5.29 12.35
N ASN A 111 13.11 4.21 11.69
CA ASN A 111 12.41 2.93 11.78
C ASN A 111 12.59 2.32 13.17
N THR A 112 11.48 2.13 13.88
CA THR A 112 11.42 1.50 15.22
C THR A 112 10.68 0.16 15.17
N GLY A 113 10.23 -0.25 13.99
CA GLY A 113 9.54 -1.51 13.77
C GLY A 113 10.51 -2.70 13.65
N SER A 114 9.95 -3.90 13.56
CA SER A 114 10.71 -5.16 13.48
C SER A 114 10.23 -6.03 12.33
N GLY A 115 11.15 -6.69 11.64
CA GLY A 115 10.83 -7.57 10.51
C GLY A 115 10.13 -6.79 9.38
N SER A 116 9.00 -7.31 8.90
CA SER A 116 8.20 -6.70 7.83
C SER A 116 7.32 -5.53 8.29
N ASN A 117 7.16 -5.33 9.61
CA ASN A 117 6.35 -4.26 10.18
C ASN A 117 7.21 -3.03 10.43
N MET A 118 7.33 -2.18 9.41
CA MET A 118 8.03 -0.90 9.52
C MET A 118 7.19 0.13 10.28
N VAL A 119 7.82 0.86 11.21
CA VAL A 119 7.17 1.93 11.98
C VAL A 119 8.07 3.15 12.02
N CYS A 120 7.65 4.25 11.39
CA CYS A 120 8.45 5.45 11.27
C CYS A 120 8.09 6.46 12.36
N ARG A 121 8.94 6.56 13.38
CA ARG A 121 8.80 7.51 14.49
C ARG A 121 9.68 8.72 14.25
N ASP A 122 9.24 9.87 14.75
CA ASP A 122 10.05 11.09 14.79
C ASP A 122 11.44 10.77 15.34
N SER A 123 12.49 11.12 14.59
CA SER A 123 13.85 10.82 14.97
C SER A 123 14.27 11.50 16.26
N CYS A 124 13.82 12.72 16.56
CA CYS A 124 14.14 13.39 17.82
C CYS A 124 13.50 12.69 19.03
N ALA A 125 12.36 12.01 18.84
CA ALA A 125 11.75 11.19 19.88
C ALA A 125 12.47 9.85 20.10
N VAL A 126 13.36 9.43 19.19
CA VAL A 126 14.11 8.18 19.26
C VAL A 126 15.57 8.49 19.55
N ASN A 127 16.02 8.21 20.77
CA ASN A 127 17.41 8.42 21.21
C ASN A 127 17.92 9.85 20.91
N ASN A 128 17.08 10.87 21.13
CA ASN A 128 17.39 12.28 20.87
C ASN A 128 17.90 12.55 19.45
N GLY A 129 17.45 11.79 18.43
CA GLY A 129 17.93 11.91 17.06
C GLY A 129 19.40 11.53 16.85
N GLY A 130 20.03 10.89 17.85
CA GLY A 130 21.48 10.66 17.89
C GLY A 130 22.30 11.88 18.33
N CYS A 131 21.64 12.97 18.76
CA CYS A 131 22.32 14.13 19.32
C CYS A 131 22.95 13.82 20.68
N ASP A 132 24.02 14.53 21.02
CA ASP A 132 24.62 14.55 22.35
C ASP A 132 23.58 14.78 23.45
N ALA A 133 23.77 14.21 24.64
CA ALA A 133 22.86 14.37 25.77
C ALA A 133 22.70 15.84 26.23
N ASN A 134 23.72 16.65 25.99
CA ASN A 134 23.74 18.10 26.25
C ASN A 134 23.31 18.92 25.02
N ALA A 135 22.77 18.29 23.98
CA ALA A 135 22.16 18.95 22.83
C ALA A 135 20.63 18.84 22.85
N VAL A 136 19.98 19.81 22.21
CA VAL A 136 18.58 19.77 21.82
C VAL A 136 18.49 19.24 20.40
N CYS A 137 17.65 18.23 20.18
CA CYS A 137 17.29 17.76 18.86
C CYS A 137 16.13 18.60 18.29
N SER A 138 16.25 18.98 17.02
CA SER A 138 15.20 19.63 16.24
C SER A 138 15.25 19.15 14.79
N HIS A 139 14.36 19.68 13.96
CA HIS A 139 14.34 19.40 12.53
C HIS A 139 14.63 20.67 11.73
N ASP A 140 15.46 20.53 10.69
CA ASP A 140 15.65 21.57 9.69
C ASP A 140 14.33 21.87 8.98
N ALA A 141 13.94 23.14 8.91
CA ALA A 141 12.62 23.55 8.42
C ALA A 141 12.38 23.24 6.94
N LYS A 142 13.43 23.04 6.13
CA LYS A 142 13.30 22.79 4.68
C LYS A 142 13.40 21.31 4.34
N THR A 143 14.31 20.61 4.98
CA THR A 143 14.67 19.21 4.66
C THR A 143 14.08 18.21 5.64
N ASN A 144 13.60 18.67 6.80
CA ASN A 144 13.20 17.86 7.94
C ASN A 144 14.33 17.00 8.53
N ALA A 145 15.59 17.24 8.13
CA ALA A 145 16.75 16.53 8.68
C ALA A 145 16.93 16.84 10.16
N VAL A 146 17.44 15.87 10.92
CA VAL A 146 17.77 16.08 12.33
C VAL A 146 18.87 17.13 12.46
N VAL A 147 18.67 18.08 13.36
CA VAL A 147 19.63 19.12 13.72
C VAL A 147 19.87 19.05 15.22
N CYS A 148 21.13 18.99 15.61
CA CYS A 148 21.56 18.97 17.01
C CYS A 148 22.16 20.33 17.37
N THR A 149 21.63 20.99 18.40
CA THR A 149 22.15 22.28 18.90
C THR A 149 22.52 22.14 20.36
N CYS A 150 23.75 22.48 20.74
CA CYS A 150 24.16 22.44 22.14
C CYS A 150 23.28 23.34 23.00
N LYS A 151 22.89 22.84 24.17
CA LYS A 151 22.18 23.63 25.19
C LYS A 151 23.04 24.81 25.63
N THR A 152 22.39 25.87 26.12
CA THR A 152 23.09 27.04 26.69
C THR A 152 24.14 26.60 27.72
N GLY A 153 25.35 27.14 27.61
CA GLY A 153 26.50 26.75 28.44
C GLY A 153 27.42 25.67 27.85
N TYR A 154 26.98 24.98 26.80
CA TYR A 154 27.77 23.97 26.10
C TYR A 154 28.23 24.46 24.72
N THR A 155 29.44 24.08 24.34
CA THR A 155 30.03 24.38 23.03
C THR A 155 30.14 23.11 22.21
N ASN A 156 29.87 23.20 20.90
CA ASN A 156 30.08 22.09 19.99
C ASN A 156 31.58 21.91 19.73
N THR A 157 32.15 20.79 20.18
CA THR A 157 33.54 20.38 19.96
C THR A 157 33.67 19.20 19.01
N GLY A 158 32.58 18.79 18.38
CA GLY A 158 32.56 17.72 17.38
C GLY A 158 33.02 18.19 15.99
N SER A 159 32.85 17.33 14.99
CA SER A 159 33.24 17.62 13.60
C SER A 159 32.20 17.11 12.61
N GLY A 160 32.01 17.87 11.52
CA GLY A 160 31.00 17.58 10.51
C GLY A 160 29.59 17.50 11.12
N SER A 161 28.90 16.38 10.88
CA SER A 161 27.55 16.13 11.39
C SER A 161 27.52 15.53 12.80
N ASN A 162 28.67 15.19 13.39
CA ASN A 162 28.75 14.67 14.74
C ASN A 162 28.86 15.84 15.73
N VAL A 163 27.76 16.18 16.38
CA VAL A 163 27.71 17.25 17.40
C VAL A 163 28.07 16.66 18.75
N VAL A 164 29.11 17.21 19.38
CA VAL A 164 29.57 16.82 20.72
C VAL A 164 29.56 18.06 21.59
N CYS A 165 28.80 18.06 22.68
CA CYS A 165 28.55 19.26 23.48
C CYS A 165 29.31 19.19 24.81
N THR A 166 30.38 19.97 24.91
CA THR A 166 31.25 20.02 26.11
C THR A 166 31.18 21.39 26.78
N GLY A 167 31.30 21.42 28.10
CA GLY A 167 31.12 22.62 28.92
C GLY A 167 30.36 22.32 30.21
N MET A 168 29.98 23.38 30.92
CA MET A 168 29.15 23.28 32.13
C MET A 168 27.86 24.04 31.91
N ALA A 169 26.75 23.45 32.36
CA ALA A 169 25.50 24.20 32.50
C ALA A 169 25.76 25.42 33.39
N ILE A 170 25.48 26.60 32.86
CA ILE A 170 25.61 27.88 33.57
C ILE A 170 24.45 28.05 34.54
#